data_AF-A0A494W513-F1
#
_entry.id   AF-A0A494W513-F1
#
_cell.length_a   1.000
_cell.length_b   1.000
_cell.length_c   1.000
_cell.angle_alpha   90.00
_cell.angle_beta   90.00
_cell.angle_gamma   90.00
#
_symmetry.space_group_name_H-M   'P 1'
#
loop_
_entity.id
_entity.type
_entity.pdbx_description
1 polymer ?
#
loop_
_entity_poly.entity_id
_entity_poly.type
_entity_poly.pdbx_seq_one_letter_code
_entity_poly.pdbx_strand_id
1 'polypeptide(L)'
;MKKHLIFTITVLTALFLTGITAGFAQDTTAKKKPAVMKPNAIPPIVKSSPAKAPVVTPAATPVKYTYAQPKPTAADSALQKDKSLNGQYQYLLSKLYHYQQPLVAAFWKNAKDTLTIERRQLSEAKAKLAEQGKSVESLKTDATSKEQALNESNAKRDEIGLLGIPFTKATYNLVMWGLVIVFGVVAVIVIARSGAHSREAKYRIKLYEELDEEYKAYKAKANEKEKKLARELQTERNKLDELLGRG
;
A
#
# COMPACT_ATOMS: atom_id res chain seq x y z
N MET A 1 -42.84 20.87 -23.38
CA MET A 1 -41.72 21.46 -22.60
C MET A 1 -41.29 20.62 -21.40
N LYS A 2 -42.19 20.17 -20.51
CA LYS A 2 -41.82 19.31 -19.35
C LYS A 2 -41.04 18.04 -19.69
N LYS A 3 -41.40 17.33 -20.77
CA LYS A 3 -40.71 16.08 -21.18
C LYS A 3 -39.27 16.31 -21.65
N HIS A 4 -39.01 17.39 -22.39
CA HIS A 4 -37.64 17.75 -22.80
C HIS A 4 -36.78 18.15 -21.62
N LEU A 5 -37.31 18.91 -20.65
CA LEU A 5 -36.58 19.30 -19.45
C LEU A 5 -36.19 18.08 -18.58
N ILE A 6 -37.12 17.13 -18.41
CA ILE A 6 -36.85 15.89 -17.69
C ILE A 6 -35.82 15.04 -18.44
N PHE A 7 -35.96 14.91 -19.76
CA PHE A 7 -35.02 14.17 -20.59
C PHE A 7 -33.61 14.77 -20.57
N THR A 8 -33.48 16.11 -20.61
CA THR A 8 -32.16 16.77 -20.51
C THR A 8 -31.52 16.57 -19.14
N ILE A 9 -32.30 16.57 -18.05
CA ILE A 9 -31.78 16.32 -16.70
C ILE A 9 -31.35 14.84 -16.55
N THR A 10 -32.11 13.90 -17.11
CA THR A 10 -31.77 12.47 -17.10
C THR A 10 -30.52 12.17 -17.96
N VAL A 11 -30.38 12.82 -19.11
CA VAL A 11 -29.19 12.66 -19.96
C VAL A 11 -27.96 13.29 -19.31
N LEU A 12 -28.08 14.46 -18.68
CA LEU A 12 -26.96 15.11 -17.98
C LEU A 12 -26.49 14.28 -16.76
N THR A 13 -27.43 13.69 -16.02
CA THR A 13 -27.10 12.82 -14.87
C THR A 13 -26.52 11.47 -15.30
N ALA A 14 -27.00 10.89 -16.41
CA ALA A 14 -26.43 9.67 -16.99
C ALA A 14 -25.01 9.89 -17.52
N LEU A 15 -24.72 11.03 -18.18
CA LEU A 15 -23.38 11.36 -18.67
C LEU A 15 -22.38 11.58 -17.52
N PHE A 16 -22.83 12.15 -16.39
CA PHE A 16 -22.00 12.34 -15.20
C PHE A 16 -21.74 11.03 -14.44
N LEU A 17 -22.68 10.07 -14.41
CA LEU A 17 -22.46 8.77 -13.79
C LEU A 17 -21.46 7.90 -14.57
N THR A 18 -21.43 8.00 -15.90
CA THR A 18 -20.46 7.28 -16.75
C THR A 18 -19.03 7.85 -16.70
N GLY A 19 -18.85 9.06 -16.17
CA GLY A 19 -17.53 9.69 -16.03
C GLY A 19 -16.74 9.29 -14.78
N ILE A 20 -17.33 8.52 -13.86
CA ILE A 20 -16.75 8.21 -12.54
C ILE A 20 -15.93 6.90 -12.55
N THR A 21 -15.92 6.12 -13.65
CA THR A 21 -15.29 4.79 -13.68
C THR A 21 -13.84 4.75 -14.19
N ALA A 22 -13.14 5.88 -14.33
CA ALA A 22 -11.74 5.89 -14.76
C ALA A 22 -10.83 6.36 -13.62
N GLY A 23 -10.20 5.42 -12.91
CA GLY A 23 -9.06 5.77 -12.03
C GLY A 23 -8.81 4.93 -10.78
N PHE A 24 -9.11 3.63 -10.75
CA PHE A 24 -8.48 2.72 -9.78
C PHE A 24 -7.45 1.86 -10.51
N ALA A 25 -6.27 2.42 -10.76
CA ALA A 25 -5.12 1.68 -11.22
C ALA A 25 -4.50 0.95 -10.02
N GLN A 26 -4.75 -0.35 -9.95
CA GLN A 26 -4.15 -1.28 -9.01
C GLN A 26 -2.67 -1.48 -9.39
N ASP A 27 -1.76 -0.78 -8.74
CA ASP A 27 -0.32 -1.00 -8.89
C ASP A 27 0.06 -2.28 -8.13
N THR A 28 -0.10 -3.43 -8.80
CA THR A 28 0.30 -4.73 -8.26
C THR A 28 1.81 -4.88 -8.42
N THR A 29 2.56 -4.52 -7.38
CA THR A 29 3.97 -4.86 -7.27
C THR A 29 4.10 -6.39 -7.21
N ALA A 30 4.58 -6.98 -8.30
CA ALA A 30 4.89 -8.40 -8.37
C ALA A 30 5.94 -8.77 -7.31
N LYS A 31 5.49 -9.43 -6.23
CA LYS A 31 6.37 -10.08 -5.25
C LYS A 31 7.22 -11.14 -5.95
N LYS A 32 8.47 -10.79 -6.28
CA LYS A 32 9.51 -11.76 -6.65
C LYS A 32 9.82 -12.61 -5.40
N LYS A 33 9.52 -13.91 -5.47
CA LYS A 33 9.92 -14.90 -4.46
C LYS A 33 11.45 -14.92 -4.29
N PRO A 34 12.00 -14.99 -3.07
CA PRO A 34 13.44 -15.17 -2.89
C PRO A 34 13.85 -16.58 -3.32
N ALA A 35 14.99 -16.68 -4.01
CA ALA A 35 15.58 -17.92 -4.48
C ALA A 35 15.99 -18.80 -3.28
N VAL A 36 15.46 -20.03 -3.23
CA VAL A 36 15.88 -21.08 -2.29
C VAL A 36 17.15 -21.73 -2.84
N MET A 37 18.28 -21.54 -2.16
CA MET A 37 19.51 -22.29 -2.43
C MET A 37 19.36 -23.73 -1.92
N LYS A 38 19.52 -24.71 -2.82
CA LYS A 38 19.61 -26.14 -2.47
C LYS A 38 21.01 -26.43 -1.87
N PRO A 39 21.13 -27.18 -0.77
CA PRO A 39 22.42 -27.62 -0.25
C PRO A 39 22.91 -28.83 -1.04
N ASN A 40 24.07 -28.74 -1.70
CA ASN A 40 24.70 -29.88 -2.37
C ASN A 40 25.77 -30.53 -1.48
N ALA A 41 25.43 -31.74 -1.06
CA ALA A 41 26.20 -32.92 -0.65
C ALA A 41 27.71 -32.80 -0.36
N ILE A 42 28.06 -33.17 0.88
CA ILE A 42 29.40 -33.58 1.33
C ILE A 42 29.63 -35.04 0.88
N PRO A 43 30.74 -35.40 0.19
CA PRO A 43 31.03 -36.79 -0.16
C PRO A 43 31.42 -37.63 1.07
N PRO A 44 31.13 -38.96 1.07
CA PRO A 44 31.17 -39.79 2.27
C PRO A 44 32.60 -40.16 2.73
N ILE A 45 32.70 -40.33 4.04
CA ILE A 45 33.85 -40.85 4.81
C ILE A 45 34.25 -42.24 4.30
N VAL A 46 35.50 -42.38 3.85
CA VAL A 46 36.11 -43.69 3.54
C VAL A 46 36.42 -44.41 4.84
N LYS A 47 35.68 -45.49 5.09
CA LYS A 47 35.95 -46.47 6.16
C LYS A 47 37.14 -47.34 5.74
N SER A 48 38.18 -47.41 6.57
CA SER A 48 39.25 -48.39 6.42
C SER A 48 38.71 -49.79 6.76
N SER A 49 38.91 -50.74 5.84
CA SER A 49 38.63 -52.17 6.01
C SER A 49 39.89 -52.88 6.54
N PRO A 50 39.77 -53.89 7.43
CA PRO A 50 40.90 -54.49 8.12
C PRO A 50 41.69 -55.44 7.21
N ALA A 51 43.00 -55.23 7.11
CA ALA A 51 43.88 -56.17 6.42
C ALA A 51 44.17 -57.40 7.30
N LYS A 52 43.98 -58.56 6.66
CA LYS A 52 44.06 -59.94 7.16
C LYS A 52 45.50 -60.30 7.54
N ALA A 53 45.68 -60.94 8.69
CA ALA A 53 46.98 -61.44 9.18
C ALA A 53 47.48 -62.63 8.33
N PRO A 54 48.78 -62.68 7.97
CA PRO A 54 49.44 -63.92 7.57
C PRO A 54 50.31 -64.50 8.69
N VAL A 55 49.88 -65.70 9.07
CA VAL A 55 50.55 -66.90 9.63
C VAL A 55 52.05 -66.82 9.97
N VAL A 56 52.33 -67.25 11.20
CA VAL A 56 53.64 -67.41 11.88
C VAL A 56 54.25 -68.79 11.56
N THR A 57 55.57 -68.87 11.40
CA THR A 57 56.39 -70.10 11.53
C THR A 57 57.79 -69.72 12.06
N PRO A 58 58.56 -70.64 12.67
CA PRO A 58 58.90 -70.60 14.09
C PRO A 58 60.22 -69.89 14.44
N ALA A 59 60.17 -69.20 15.58
CA ALA A 59 61.24 -68.79 16.49
C ALA A 59 62.71 -68.97 16.04
N ALA A 60 63.31 -67.89 15.55
CA ALA A 60 64.71 -67.59 15.85
C ALA A 60 64.74 -66.79 17.17
N THR A 61 65.50 -67.27 18.15
CA THR A 61 65.71 -66.64 19.46
C THR A 61 66.02 -65.14 19.32
N PRO A 62 65.23 -64.23 19.92
CA PRO A 62 65.55 -62.81 19.89
C PRO A 62 66.77 -62.57 20.79
N VAL A 63 67.86 -62.08 20.19
CA VAL A 63 68.96 -61.45 20.92
C VAL A 63 68.39 -60.36 21.81
N LYS A 64 68.55 -60.54 23.13
CA LYS A 64 68.12 -59.57 24.14
C LYS A 64 69.02 -58.36 24.05
N TYR A 65 68.60 -57.35 23.29
CA TYR A 65 69.11 -56.01 23.49
C TYR A 65 68.48 -55.46 24.77
N THR A 66 69.25 -55.49 25.86
CA THR A 66 68.90 -54.78 27.09
C THR A 66 69.06 -53.29 26.85
N TYR A 67 68.01 -52.64 26.35
CA TYR A 67 67.93 -51.18 26.34
C TYR A 67 67.46 -50.72 27.73
N ALA A 68 68.36 -50.09 28.48
CA ALA A 68 68.01 -49.45 29.74
C ALA A 68 66.94 -48.38 29.49
N GLN A 69 65.76 -48.56 30.08
CA GLN A 69 64.72 -47.54 30.14
C GLN A 69 65.28 -46.33 30.91
N PRO A 70 65.07 -45.08 30.47
CA PRO A 70 65.43 -43.92 31.27
C PRO A 70 64.70 -44.00 32.61
N LYS A 71 65.49 -43.93 33.70
CA LYS A 71 65.02 -44.09 35.07
C LYS A 71 64.09 -42.90 35.42
N PRO A 72 62.91 -43.13 36.02
CA PRO A 72 61.98 -42.04 36.32
C PRO A 72 62.65 -41.05 37.28
N THR A 73 62.58 -39.76 36.96
CA THR A 73 63.08 -38.69 37.81
C THR A 73 61.90 -37.96 38.45
N ALA A 74 62.09 -37.33 39.63
CA ALA A 74 61.03 -36.63 40.37
C ALA A 74 60.25 -35.58 39.53
N ALA A 75 60.86 -35.04 38.48
CA ALA A 75 60.23 -34.14 37.51
C ALA A 75 59.08 -34.79 36.70
N ASP A 76 59.11 -36.10 36.48
CA ASP A 76 58.09 -36.83 35.71
C ASP A 76 56.73 -36.87 36.43
N SER A 77 56.76 -36.88 37.77
CA SER A 77 55.55 -36.92 38.60
C SER A 77 54.77 -35.59 38.55
N ALA A 78 55.48 -34.48 38.35
CA ALA A 78 54.88 -33.16 38.18
C ALA A 78 54.25 -33.01 36.78
N LEU A 79 54.90 -33.54 35.74
CA LEU A 79 54.39 -33.52 34.37
C LEU A 79 53.18 -34.44 34.17
N GLN A 80 53.09 -35.55 34.89
CA GLN A 80 51.94 -36.46 34.86
C GLN A 80 50.67 -35.82 35.48
N LYS A 81 50.85 -34.88 36.42
CA LYS A 81 49.75 -34.18 37.09
C LYS A 81 49.22 -33.01 36.27
N ASP A 82 50.02 -32.48 35.33
CA ASP A 82 49.58 -31.45 34.41
C ASP A 82 48.70 -32.04 33.30
N LYS A 83 47.40 -31.72 33.35
CA LYS A 83 46.43 -32.13 32.33
C LYS A 83 46.52 -31.30 31.03
N SER A 84 47.38 -30.29 30.97
CA SER A 84 47.56 -29.50 29.75
C SER A 84 48.13 -30.36 28.62
N LEU A 85 47.74 -30.04 27.38
CA LEU A 85 48.21 -30.75 26.20
C LEU A 85 49.76 -30.72 26.10
N ASN A 86 50.37 -29.61 26.49
CA ASN A 86 51.83 -29.42 26.51
C ASN A 86 52.50 -30.20 27.66
N GLY A 87 51.90 -30.25 28.84
CA GLY A 87 52.38 -31.06 29.96
C GLY A 87 52.37 -32.55 29.66
N GLN A 88 51.30 -33.04 29.03
CA GLN A 88 51.20 -34.43 28.55
C GLN A 88 52.24 -34.76 27.48
N TYR A 89 52.55 -33.83 26.57
CA TYR A 89 53.62 -33.98 25.58
C TYR A 89 55.01 -34.07 26.22
N GLN A 90 55.30 -33.21 27.19
CA GLN A 90 56.58 -33.22 27.92
C GLN A 90 56.75 -34.49 28.76
N TYR A 91 55.68 -34.97 29.39
CA TYR A 91 55.66 -36.27 30.07
C TYR A 91 55.92 -37.43 29.12
N LEU A 92 55.33 -37.39 27.92
CA LEU A 92 55.54 -38.41 26.90
C LEU A 92 57.00 -38.42 26.42
N LEU A 93 57.63 -37.25 26.23
CA LEU A 93 59.04 -37.12 25.84
C LEU A 93 60.01 -37.72 26.86
N SER A 94 59.73 -37.58 28.17
CA SER A 94 60.62 -38.12 29.21
C SER A 94 60.60 -39.65 29.29
N LYS A 95 59.51 -40.27 28.83
CA LYS A 95 59.37 -41.74 28.75
C LYS A 95 59.86 -42.35 27.44
N LEU A 96 60.07 -41.56 26.40
CA LEU A 96 60.49 -42.04 25.09
C LEU A 96 62.02 -42.16 24.98
N TYR A 97 62.47 -43.14 24.20
CA TYR A 97 63.88 -43.23 23.83
C TYR A 97 64.29 -42.08 22.90
N HIS A 98 65.55 -41.64 22.98
CA HIS A 98 66.08 -40.50 22.20
C HIS A 98 65.81 -40.59 20.69
N TYR A 99 65.86 -41.79 20.11
CA TYR A 99 65.60 -41.98 18.67
C TYR A 99 64.11 -41.78 18.28
N GLN A 100 63.18 -41.91 19.23
CA GLN A 100 61.73 -41.75 19.00
C GLN A 100 61.26 -40.31 19.22
N GLN A 101 62.01 -39.52 20.00
CA GLN A 101 61.73 -38.11 20.28
C GLN A 101 61.50 -37.25 19.02
N PRO A 102 62.33 -37.30 17.96
CA PRO A 102 62.12 -36.45 16.79
C PRO A 102 60.82 -36.77 16.04
N LEU A 103 60.38 -38.03 16.02
CA LEU A 103 59.15 -38.46 15.35
C LEU A 103 57.91 -37.92 16.09
N VAL A 104 57.92 -38.05 17.42
CA VAL A 104 56.85 -37.52 18.29
C VAL A 104 56.85 -35.99 18.31
N ALA A 105 58.03 -35.35 18.27
CA ALA A 105 58.14 -33.90 18.17
C ALA A 105 57.59 -33.35 16.85
N ALA A 106 57.85 -34.04 15.72
CA ALA A 106 57.29 -33.67 14.43
C ALA A 106 55.76 -33.81 14.42
N PHE A 107 55.22 -34.90 14.98
CA PHE A 107 53.77 -35.09 15.12
C PHE A 107 53.14 -34.00 16.00
N TRP A 108 53.74 -33.72 17.15
CA TRP A 108 53.26 -32.70 18.07
C TRP A 108 53.27 -31.30 17.45
N LYS A 109 54.32 -30.97 16.70
CA LYS A 109 54.38 -29.73 15.93
C LYS A 109 53.20 -29.62 14.96
N ASN A 110 52.95 -30.66 14.15
CA ASN A 110 51.82 -30.66 13.21
C ASN A 110 50.46 -30.59 13.91
N ALA A 111 50.29 -31.29 15.04
CA ALA A 111 49.07 -31.25 15.83
C ALA A 111 48.82 -29.86 16.45
N LYS A 112 49.88 -29.22 16.98
CA LYS A 112 49.82 -27.86 17.51
C LYS A 112 49.52 -26.85 16.41
N ASP A 113 50.20 -26.95 15.27
CA ASP A 113 49.97 -26.07 14.12
C ASP A 113 48.51 -26.17 13.67
N THR A 114 47.97 -27.38 13.51
CA THR A 114 46.54 -27.60 13.19
C THR A 114 45.62 -26.98 14.24
N LEU A 115 45.87 -27.20 15.53
CA LEU A 115 45.06 -26.62 16.61
C LEU A 115 45.11 -25.08 16.61
N THR A 116 46.26 -24.49 16.32
CA THR A 116 46.40 -23.03 16.23
C THR A 116 45.67 -22.46 15.02
N ILE A 117 45.71 -23.15 13.88
CA ILE A 117 44.96 -22.79 12.67
C ILE A 117 43.46 -22.85 12.96
N GLU A 118 42.97 -23.95 13.53
CA GLU A 118 41.55 -24.12 13.91
C GLU A 118 41.08 -23.04 14.88
N ARG A 119 41.86 -22.75 15.93
CA ARG A 119 41.53 -21.67 16.88
C ARG A 119 41.49 -20.30 16.21
N ARG A 120 42.40 -20.05 15.26
CA ARG A 120 42.43 -18.80 14.47
C ARG A 120 41.19 -18.70 13.58
N GLN A 121 40.85 -19.76 12.86
CA GLN A 121 39.66 -19.81 12.00
C GLN A 121 38.36 -19.65 12.81
N LEU A 122 38.27 -20.28 13.99
CA LEU A 122 37.12 -20.15 14.88
C LEU A 122 37.00 -18.70 15.39
N SER A 123 38.10 -18.08 15.77
CA SER A 123 38.13 -16.66 16.16
C SER A 123 37.67 -15.75 15.02
N GLU A 124 38.18 -15.97 13.81
CA GLU A 124 37.80 -15.20 12.62
C GLU A 124 36.33 -15.40 12.25
N ALA A 125 35.83 -16.63 12.31
CA ALA A 125 34.43 -16.94 12.07
C ALA A 125 33.51 -16.27 13.10
N LYS A 126 33.89 -16.26 14.39
CA LYS A 126 33.16 -15.53 15.44
C LYS A 126 33.16 -14.02 15.20
N ALA A 127 34.29 -13.45 14.78
CA ALA A 127 34.38 -12.03 14.44
C ALA A 127 33.46 -11.68 13.25
N LYS A 128 33.48 -12.49 12.19
CA LYS A 128 32.58 -12.36 11.03
C LYS A 128 31.12 -12.50 11.43
N LEU A 129 30.78 -13.44 12.32
CA LEU A 129 29.42 -13.64 12.80
C LEU A 129 28.93 -12.42 13.62
N ALA A 130 29.80 -11.84 14.44
CA ALA A 130 29.49 -10.62 15.18
C ALA A 130 29.29 -9.41 14.25
N GLU A 131 30.12 -9.29 13.21
CA GLU A 131 29.98 -8.24 12.18
C GLU A 131 28.69 -8.41 11.37
N GLN A 132 28.37 -9.64 10.95
CA GLN A 132 27.10 -9.96 10.29
C GLN A 132 25.89 -9.73 11.21
N GLY A 133 26.01 -10.01 12.51
CA GLY A 133 24.96 -9.70 13.48
C GLY A 133 24.67 -8.20 13.53
N LYS A 134 25.71 -7.37 13.59
CA LYS A 134 25.59 -5.91 13.55
C LYS A 134 24.96 -5.41 12.24
N SER A 135 25.36 -5.98 11.10
CA SER A 135 24.79 -5.57 9.81
C SER A 135 23.33 -6.00 9.66
N VAL A 136 22.94 -7.17 10.18
CA VAL A 136 21.53 -7.59 10.22
C VAL A 136 20.71 -6.66 11.10
N GLU A 137 21.23 -6.26 12.26
CA GLU A 137 20.56 -5.34 13.16
C GLU A 137 20.43 -3.93 12.55
N SER A 138 21.47 -3.44 11.85
CA SER A 138 21.39 -2.18 11.11
C SER A 138 20.41 -2.26 9.95
N LEU A 139 20.44 -3.33 9.15
CA LEU A 139 19.49 -3.54 8.05
C LEU A 139 18.04 -3.63 8.55
N LYS A 140 17.81 -4.28 9.70
CA LYS A 140 16.49 -4.35 10.33
C LYS A 140 16.02 -2.97 10.80
N THR A 141 16.93 -2.19 11.39
CA THR A 141 16.64 -0.82 11.82
C THR A 141 16.31 0.06 10.63
N ASP A 142 17.10 -0.02 9.55
CA ASP A 142 16.86 0.71 8.31
C ASP A 142 15.54 0.31 7.64
N ALA A 143 15.23 -0.98 7.62
CA ALA A 143 13.95 -1.47 7.08
C ALA A 143 12.77 -0.92 7.87
N THR A 144 12.83 -0.97 9.21
CA THR A 144 11.77 -0.45 10.08
C THR A 144 11.61 1.05 9.93
N SER A 145 12.73 1.80 9.87
CA SER A 145 12.74 3.25 9.66
C SER A 145 12.15 3.63 8.30
N LYS A 146 12.50 2.90 7.23
CA LYS A 146 11.93 3.11 5.89
C LYS A 146 10.44 2.79 5.84
N GLU A 147 9.98 1.71 6.50
CA GLU A 147 8.55 1.40 6.60
C GLU A 147 7.78 2.51 7.33
N GLN A 148 8.33 3.04 8.43
CA GLN A 148 7.75 4.18 9.14
C GLN A 148 7.69 5.42 8.25
N ALA A 149 8.78 5.77 7.56
CA ALA A 149 8.82 6.91 6.66
C ALA A 149 7.86 6.77 5.47
N LEU A 150 7.69 5.55 4.93
CA LEU A 150 6.71 5.27 3.88
C LEU A 150 5.28 5.42 4.40
N ASN A 151 4.99 4.93 5.60
CA ASN A 151 3.67 5.09 6.22
C ASN A 151 3.35 6.57 6.50
N GLU A 152 4.31 7.33 7.02
CA GLU A 152 4.15 8.76 7.27
C GLU A 152 3.98 9.55 5.97
N SER A 153 4.77 9.20 4.93
CA SER A 153 4.65 9.81 3.60
C SER A 153 3.29 9.49 2.95
N ASN A 154 2.82 8.24 3.04
CA ASN A 154 1.50 7.86 2.55
C ASN A 154 0.39 8.62 3.30
N ALA A 155 0.47 8.74 4.64
CA ALA A 155 -0.48 9.54 5.41
C ALA A 155 -0.50 11.00 4.94
N LYS A 156 0.67 11.63 4.77
CA LYS A 156 0.79 13.00 4.24
C LYS A 156 0.28 13.15 2.81
N ARG A 157 0.43 12.13 1.96
CA ARG A 157 -0.08 12.14 0.57
C ARG A 157 -1.58 11.93 0.48
N ASP A 158 -2.14 11.16 1.40
CA ASP A 158 -3.58 10.93 1.48
C ASP A 158 -4.32 12.11 2.12
N GLU A 159 -3.60 12.99 2.81
CA GLU A 159 -4.09 14.27 3.31
C GLU A 159 -4.05 15.36 2.23
N ILE A 160 -5.20 15.98 1.99
CA ILE A 160 -5.35 17.21 1.21
C ILE A 160 -5.81 18.28 2.19
N GLY A 161 -5.05 19.36 2.32
CA GLY A 161 -5.40 20.48 3.18
C GLY A 161 -6.52 21.33 2.55
N LEU A 162 -7.63 21.49 3.28
CA LEU A 162 -8.68 22.46 2.95
C LEU A 162 -8.78 23.45 4.11
N LEU A 163 -8.45 24.73 3.86
CA LEU A 163 -8.46 25.80 4.88
C LEU A 163 -7.59 25.50 6.12
N GLY A 164 -6.48 24.77 5.93
CA GLY A 164 -5.56 24.41 7.01
C GLY A 164 -5.94 23.16 7.81
N ILE A 165 -7.10 22.54 7.52
CA ILE A 165 -7.50 21.26 8.12
C ILE A 165 -7.14 20.13 7.15
N PRO A 166 -6.40 19.10 7.58
CA PRO A 166 -6.10 17.94 6.75
C PRO A 166 -7.35 17.07 6.58
N PHE A 167 -7.73 16.79 5.34
CA PHE A 167 -8.80 15.84 5.01
C PHE A 167 -8.22 14.69 4.19
N THR A 168 -8.73 13.48 4.40
CA THR A 168 -8.37 12.36 3.52
C THR A 168 -8.91 12.63 2.11
N LYS A 169 -8.24 12.10 1.08
CA LYS A 169 -8.68 12.18 -0.32
C LYS A 169 -10.12 11.68 -0.50
N ALA A 170 -10.52 10.63 0.23
CA ALA A 170 -11.89 10.11 0.19
C ALA A 170 -12.90 11.13 0.75
N THR A 171 -12.60 11.72 1.92
CA THR A 171 -13.45 12.74 2.53
C THR A 171 -13.56 13.98 1.66
N TYR A 172 -12.45 14.45 1.06
CA TYR A 172 -12.46 15.59 0.15
C TYR A 172 -13.40 15.35 -1.03
N ASN A 173 -13.27 14.21 -1.73
CA ASN A 173 -14.12 13.89 -2.87
C ASN A 173 -15.59 13.79 -2.47
N LEU A 174 -15.89 13.18 -1.33
CA LEU A 174 -17.25 13.05 -0.81
C LEU A 174 -17.86 14.43 -0.48
N VAL A 175 -17.11 15.30 0.18
CA VAL A 175 -17.58 16.65 0.52
C VAL A 175 -17.74 17.51 -0.74
N MET A 176 -16.79 17.47 -1.67
CA MET A 176 -16.82 18.27 -2.89
C MET A 176 -18.02 17.89 -3.77
N TRP A 177 -18.17 16.59 -4.10
CA TRP A 177 -19.29 16.12 -4.89
C TRP A 177 -20.63 16.21 -4.13
N GLY A 178 -20.61 16.00 -2.81
CA GLY A 178 -21.78 16.22 -1.97
C GLY A 178 -22.30 17.65 -2.08
N LEU A 179 -21.40 18.64 -2.03
CA LEU A 179 -21.74 20.05 -2.19
C LEU A 179 -22.32 20.35 -3.58
N VAL A 180 -21.71 19.79 -4.64
CA VAL A 180 -22.20 19.93 -6.02
C VAL A 180 -23.61 19.38 -6.17
N ILE A 181 -23.89 18.19 -5.61
CA ILE A 181 -25.22 17.57 -5.65
C ILE A 181 -26.23 18.45 -4.91
N VAL A 182 -25.90 18.89 -3.69
CA VAL A 182 -26.80 19.72 -2.88
C VAL A 182 -27.15 21.02 -3.60
N PHE A 183 -26.17 21.74 -4.13
CA PHE A 183 -26.42 22.95 -4.91
C PHE A 183 -27.18 22.69 -6.21
N GLY A 184 -26.91 21.55 -6.86
CA GLY A 184 -27.67 21.10 -8.02
C GLY A 184 -29.15 20.91 -7.71
N VAL A 185 -29.49 20.24 -6.61
CA VAL A 185 -30.88 20.06 -6.17
C VAL A 185 -31.55 21.40 -5.87
N VAL A 186 -30.86 22.28 -5.13
CA VAL A 186 -31.39 23.62 -4.82
C VAL A 186 -31.66 24.41 -6.10
N ALA A 187 -30.74 24.42 -7.05
CA ALA A 187 -30.90 25.11 -8.33
C ALA A 187 -32.10 24.58 -9.13
N VAL A 188 -32.29 23.26 -9.18
CA VAL A 188 -33.44 22.64 -9.85
C VAL A 188 -34.75 23.07 -9.20
N ILE A 189 -34.83 23.09 -7.86
CA ILE A 189 -36.01 23.53 -7.12
C ILE A 189 -36.33 25.01 -7.44
N VAL A 190 -35.32 25.88 -7.42
CA VAL A 190 -35.49 27.31 -7.71
C VAL A 190 -35.98 27.53 -9.14
N ILE A 191 -35.39 26.85 -10.13
CA ILE A 191 -35.81 26.96 -11.54
C ILE A 191 -37.23 26.44 -11.72
N ALA A 192 -37.57 25.29 -11.14
CA ALA A 192 -38.91 24.71 -11.23
C ALA A 192 -39.97 25.63 -10.60
N ARG A 193 -39.68 26.20 -9.44
CA ARG A 193 -40.56 27.14 -8.74
C ARG A 193 -40.71 28.44 -9.52
N SER A 194 -39.62 29.02 -10.01
CA SER A 194 -39.63 30.25 -10.82
C SER A 194 -40.41 30.09 -12.13
N GLY A 195 -40.24 28.95 -12.81
CA GLY A 195 -40.99 28.65 -14.04
C GLY A 195 -42.50 28.51 -13.82
N ALA A 196 -42.93 27.97 -12.68
CA ALA A 196 -44.35 27.89 -12.32
C ALA A 196 -44.96 29.28 -12.09
N HIS A 197 -44.31 30.11 -11.27
CA HIS A 197 -44.76 31.49 -10.98
C HIS A 197 -44.80 32.36 -12.24
N SER A 198 -43.78 32.25 -13.10
CA SER A 198 -43.72 32.98 -14.36
C SER A 198 -44.87 32.61 -15.31
N ARG A 199 -45.29 31.34 -15.31
CA ARG A 199 -46.41 30.87 -16.15
C ARG A 199 -47.75 31.38 -15.63
N GLU A 200 -47.96 31.35 -14.32
CA GLU A 200 -49.19 31.85 -13.72
C GLU A 200 -49.33 33.36 -13.91
N ALA A 201 -48.24 34.12 -13.72
CA ALA A 201 -48.25 35.56 -13.97
C ALA A 201 -48.65 35.90 -15.41
N LYS A 202 -48.06 35.22 -16.40
CA LYS A 202 -48.43 35.39 -17.82
C LYS A 202 -49.89 35.03 -18.09
N TYR A 203 -50.40 33.97 -17.46
CA TYR A 203 -51.80 33.59 -17.60
C TYR A 203 -52.75 34.66 -17.04
N ARG A 204 -52.44 35.21 -15.86
CA ARG A 204 -53.22 36.30 -15.25
C ARG A 204 -53.18 37.57 -16.09
N ILE A 205 -52.02 37.97 -16.59
CA ILE A 205 -51.88 39.14 -17.49
C ILE A 205 -52.78 38.97 -18.72
N LYS A 206 -52.71 37.80 -19.37
CA LYS A 206 -53.54 37.52 -20.54
C LYS A 206 -55.03 37.58 -20.24
N LEU A 207 -55.46 37.07 -19.08
CA LEU A 207 -56.86 37.11 -18.66
C LEU A 207 -57.34 38.56 -18.41
N TYR A 208 -56.47 39.41 -17.85
CA TYR A 208 -56.78 40.84 -17.69
C TYR A 208 -56.85 41.58 -19.02
N GLU A 209 -55.98 41.26 -19.98
CA GLU A 209 -56.03 41.82 -21.33
C GLU A 209 -57.33 41.45 -22.05
N GLU A 210 -57.73 40.17 -21.98
CA GLU A 210 -58.99 39.69 -22.57
C GLU A 210 -60.21 40.39 -21.95
N LEU A 211 -60.23 40.54 -20.61
CA LEU A 211 -61.30 41.26 -19.93
C LEU A 211 -61.35 42.75 -20.29
N ASP A 212 -60.19 43.41 -20.42
CA ASP A 212 -60.12 44.82 -20.84
C ASP A 212 -60.60 45.00 -22.29
N GLU A 213 -60.26 44.07 -23.18
CA GLU A 213 -60.73 44.08 -24.56
C GLU A 213 -62.26 43.86 -24.64
N GLU A 214 -62.81 42.90 -23.90
CA GLU A 214 -64.26 42.69 -23.78
C GLU A 214 -64.97 43.92 -23.21
N TYR A 215 -64.41 44.57 -22.19
CA TYR A 215 -64.98 45.76 -21.59
C TYR A 215 -64.97 46.96 -22.54
N LYS A 216 -63.88 47.15 -23.31
CA LYS A 216 -63.81 48.16 -24.37
C LYS A 216 -64.85 47.89 -25.46
N ALA A 217 -64.99 46.64 -25.90
CA ALA A 217 -65.99 46.24 -26.88
C ALA A 217 -67.41 46.48 -26.37
N TYR A 218 -67.69 46.17 -25.10
CA TYR A 218 -68.97 46.45 -24.46
C TYR A 218 -69.28 47.95 -24.45
N LYS A 219 -68.32 48.79 -24.05
CA LYS A 219 -68.48 50.27 -24.07
C LYS A 219 -68.74 50.80 -25.48
N ALA A 220 -68.00 50.32 -26.47
CA ALA A 220 -68.22 50.71 -27.86
C ALA A 220 -69.64 50.35 -28.32
N LYS A 221 -70.07 49.11 -28.05
CA LYS A 221 -71.42 48.63 -28.40
C LYS A 221 -72.53 49.37 -27.65
N ALA A 222 -72.31 49.73 -26.39
CA ALA A 222 -73.27 50.52 -25.61
C ALA A 222 -73.43 51.93 -26.21
N ASN A 223 -72.32 52.61 -26.54
CA ASN A 223 -72.35 53.93 -27.16
C ASN A 223 -72.99 53.88 -28.55
N GLU A 224 -72.73 52.84 -29.35
CA GLU A 224 -73.43 52.64 -30.63
C GLU A 224 -74.93 52.46 -30.46
N LYS A 225 -75.39 51.73 -29.44
CA LYS A 225 -76.82 51.59 -29.11
C LYS A 225 -77.44 52.92 -28.70
N GLU A 226 -76.77 53.70 -27.85
CA GLU A 226 -77.23 55.03 -27.43
C GLU A 226 -77.34 55.98 -28.63
N LYS A 227 -76.31 56.01 -29.48
CA LYS A 227 -76.32 56.80 -30.72
C LYS A 227 -77.44 56.37 -31.67
N LYS A 228 -77.68 55.06 -31.80
CA LYS A 228 -78.77 54.54 -32.63
C LYS A 228 -80.14 54.94 -32.06
N LEU A 229 -80.35 54.78 -30.76
CA LEU A 229 -81.59 55.18 -30.09
C LEU A 229 -81.84 56.69 -30.21
N ALA A 230 -80.80 57.52 -30.08
CA ALA A 230 -80.92 58.96 -30.27
C ALA A 230 -81.33 59.33 -31.71
N ARG A 231 -80.77 58.65 -32.71
CA ARG A 231 -81.14 58.83 -34.13
C ARG A 231 -82.58 58.37 -34.40
N GLU A 232 -82.99 57.25 -33.83
CA GLU A 232 -84.36 56.74 -33.93
C GLU A 232 -85.35 57.73 -33.29
N LEU A 233 -85.07 58.21 -32.07
CA LEU A 233 -85.92 59.18 -31.36
C LEU A 233 -86.02 60.52 -32.11
N GLN A 234 -84.93 60.97 -32.74
CA GLN A 234 -84.96 62.16 -33.60
C GLN A 234 -85.78 61.93 -34.87
N THR A 235 -85.68 60.74 -35.47
CA THR A 235 -86.47 60.37 -36.65
C THR A 235 -87.96 60.30 -36.32
N GLU A 236 -88.32 59.74 -35.16
CA GLU A 236 -89.70 59.72 -34.65
C GLU A 236 -90.23 61.13 -34.38
N ARG A 237 -89.43 62.01 -33.76
CA ARG A 237 -89.80 63.43 -33.58
C ARG A 237 -90.06 64.13 -34.89
N ASN A 238 -89.12 64.04 -35.85
CA ASN A 238 -89.27 64.65 -37.16
C ASN A 238 -90.53 64.14 -37.89
N LYS A 239 -90.82 62.83 -37.76
CA LYS A 239 -92.01 62.21 -38.34
C LYS A 239 -93.30 62.70 -37.69
N LEU A 240 -93.32 62.91 -36.37
CA LEU A 240 -94.48 63.46 -35.66
C LEU A 240 -94.73 64.93 -36.04
N ASP A 241 -93.68 65.74 -36.18
CA ASP A 241 -93.80 67.14 -36.59
C ASP A 241 -94.36 67.27 -38.02
N GLU A 242 -93.95 66.38 -38.95
CA GLU A 242 -94.51 66.29 -40.31
C GLU A 242 -96.00 65.94 -40.30
N LEU A 243 -96.41 64.98 -39.46
CA LEU A 243 -97.81 64.55 -39.32
C LEU A 243 -98.71 65.61 -38.63
N LEU A 244 -98.15 66.40 -37.70
CA LEU A 244 -98.86 67.45 -36.97
C LEU A 244 -98.90 68.79 -37.71
N GLY A 245 -98.30 68.89 -38.91
CA GLY A 245 -98.39 70.07 -39.77
C GLY A 245 -97.80 71.33 -39.14
N ARG A 246 -96.77 71.20 -38.30
CA ARG A 246 -96.02 72.34 -37.71
C ARG A 246 -94.66 72.50 -38.40
N GLY A 247 -94.69 72.64 -39.73
CA GLY A 247 -93.57 73.05 -40.57
C GLY A 247 -93.86 74.38 -41.22
#